data_AF-A0A2M8NK82-F1
#
_entry.id   AF-A0A2M8NK82-F1
#
_cell.length_a   1.000
_cell.length_b   1.000
_cell.length_c   1.000
_cell.angle_alpha   90.00
_cell.angle_beta   90.00
_cell.angle_gamma   90.00
#
_symmetry.space_group_name_H-M   'P 1'
#
loop_
_entity.id
_entity.type
_entity.pdbx_description
1 polymer ?
#
loop_
_entity_poly.entity_id
_entity_poly.type
_entity_poly.pdbx_seq_one_letter_code
_entity_poly.pdbx_strand_id
1 'polypeptide(L)'
;MYLDAFTLSALVDEMLDTLAGGRIQDVLDVDENGIGWEVYANHRRRYLYMSADHRQPRIHLVPDKLRRGLPKPSQVGLLMRRLVEGGFVTHISQPPWERIIQIDVEGAEGAVSVVIEPMERRSNLLLVRDGIILD
;
A
#
# COMPACT_ATOMS: atom_id res chain seq x y z
N MET A 1 -15.49 -4.33 6.13
CA MET A 1 -15.74 -3.62 4.86
C MET A 1 -15.80 -4.68 3.78
N TYR A 2 -16.86 -4.73 2.98
CA TYR A 2 -16.87 -5.63 1.83
C TYR A 2 -16.17 -4.91 0.68
N LEU A 3 -15.05 -5.47 0.21
CA LEU A 3 -14.23 -4.89 -0.86
C LEU A 3 -14.51 -5.65 -2.15
N ASP A 4 -15.52 -5.21 -2.88
CA ASP A 4 -15.76 -5.66 -4.26
C ASP A 4 -15.01 -4.80 -5.28
N ALA A 5 -15.06 -5.20 -6.55
CA ALA A 5 -14.34 -4.50 -7.61
C ALA A 5 -14.78 -3.03 -7.77
N PHE A 6 -16.07 -2.72 -7.57
CA PHE A 6 -16.58 -1.34 -7.66
C PHE A 6 -16.10 -0.48 -6.50
N THR A 7 -16.10 -1.05 -5.29
CA THR A 7 -15.58 -0.38 -4.09
C THR A 7 -14.09 -0.10 -4.26
N LEU A 8 -13.32 -1.05 -4.81
CA LEU A 8 -11.90 -0.82 -5.09
C LEU A 8 -11.70 0.25 -6.17
N SER A 9 -12.53 0.31 -7.21
CA SER A 9 -12.45 1.37 -8.23
C SER A 9 -12.60 2.76 -7.59
N ALA A 10 -13.57 2.92 -6.70
CA ALA A 10 -13.77 4.19 -5.99
C ALA A 10 -12.58 4.54 -5.07
N LEU A 11 -11.98 3.54 -4.42
CA LEU A 11 -10.76 3.74 -3.62
C LEU A 11 -9.56 4.10 -4.49
N VAL A 12 -9.40 3.49 -5.66
CA VAL A 12 -8.35 3.82 -6.62
C VAL A 12 -8.48 5.26 -7.09
N ASP A 13 -9.69 5.71 -7.43
CA ASP A 13 -9.95 7.10 -7.82
C ASP A 13 -9.58 8.07 -6.68
N GLU A 14 -10.00 7.79 -5.44
CA GLU A 14 -9.62 8.59 -4.27
C GLU A 14 -8.09 8.63 -4.07
N MET A 15 -7.43 7.49 -4.19
CA MET A 15 -5.99 7.37 -3.96
C MET A 15 -5.18 8.03 -5.09
N LEU A 16 -5.65 7.98 -6.34
CA LEU A 16 -5.05 8.72 -7.45
C LEU A 16 -5.06 10.23 -7.17
N ASP A 17 -6.20 10.78 -6.75
CA ASP A 17 -6.34 12.21 -6.45
C ASP A 17 -5.52 12.65 -5.22
N THR A 18 -5.28 11.75 -4.27
CA THR A 18 -4.71 12.10 -2.97
C THR A 18 -3.26 11.68 -2.76
N LEU A 19 -2.78 10.64 -3.45
CA LEU A 19 -1.46 10.03 -3.24
C LEU A 19 -0.55 10.10 -4.47
N ALA A 20 -1.10 10.09 -5.70
CA ALA A 20 -0.26 10.08 -6.90
C ALA A 20 0.63 11.33 -7.01
N GLY A 21 1.89 11.13 -7.41
CA GLY A 21 2.95 12.13 -7.35
C GLY A 21 3.46 12.44 -5.93
N GLY A 22 2.87 11.83 -4.90
CA GLY A 22 3.25 12.00 -3.51
C GLY A 22 4.54 11.28 -3.14
N ARG A 23 5.29 11.85 -2.19
CA ARG A 23 6.51 11.24 -1.65
C ARG A 23 6.18 10.39 -0.42
N ILE A 24 6.62 9.14 -0.40
CA ILE A 24 6.45 8.24 0.75
C ILE A 24 7.53 8.60 1.78
N GLN A 25 7.13 9.20 2.89
CA GLN A 25 8.04 9.71 3.94
C GLN A 25 8.41 8.64 4.97
N ASP A 26 7.51 7.70 5.26
CA ASP A 26 7.73 6.63 6.24
C ASP A 26 6.92 5.39 5.85
N VAL A 27 7.50 4.21 6.08
CA VAL A 27 6.84 2.91 5.92
C VAL A 27 6.94 2.15 7.24
N LEU A 28 5.81 1.73 7.80
CA LEU A 28 5.76 1.11 9.12
C LEU A 28 4.89 -0.13 9.19
N ASP A 29 5.33 -1.13 9.95
CA ASP A 29 4.46 -2.22 10.41
C ASP A 29 3.51 -1.69 11.49
N VAL A 30 2.23 -1.59 11.16
CA VAL A 30 1.17 -1.10 12.04
C VAL A 30 0.66 -2.23 12.93
N ASP A 31 0.52 -3.43 12.40
CA ASP A 31 0.14 -4.65 13.12
C ASP A 31 0.75 -5.88 12.41
N GLU A 32 0.45 -7.10 12.90
CA GLU A 32 1.00 -8.36 12.38
C GLU A 32 0.81 -8.55 10.87
N ASN A 33 -0.29 -8.03 10.31
CA ASN A 33 -0.66 -8.21 8.91
C ASN A 33 -0.77 -6.87 8.15
N GLY A 34 -0.32 -5.77 8.76
CA GLY A 34 -0.66 -4.42 8.36
C GLY A 34 0.54 -3.52 8.13
N ILE A 35 0.65 -2.94 6.94
CA ILE A 35 1.65 -1.93 6.58
C ILE A 35 0.98 -0.57 6.41
N GLY A 36 1.63 0.45 6.98
CA GLY A 36 1.22 1.84 6.92
C GLY A 36 2.23 2.68 6.16
N TRP A 37 1.77 3.56 5.30
CA TRP A 37 2.59 4.57 4.63
C TRP A 37 2.19 5.98 5.07
N GLU A 38 3.17 6.82 5.37
CA GLU A 38 2.99 8.27 5.42
C GLU A 38 3.38 8.86 4.07
N VAL A 39 2.42 9.41 3.32
CA VAL A 39 2.64 10.00 1.99
C VAL A 39 2.44 11.51 2.08
N TYR A 40 3.43 12.29 1.65
CA TYR A 40 3.31 13.73 1.49
C TYR A 40 2.95 14.08 0.05
N ALA A 41 1.71 14.52 -0.14
CA ALA A 41 1.13 14.85 -1.45
C ALA A 41 0.23 16.08 -1.30
N ASN A 42 0.17 16.94 -2.32
CA ASN A 42 -0.71 18.12 -2.33
C ASN A 42 -0.56 18.99 -1.06
N HIS A 43 0.68 19.17 -0.62
CA HIS A 43 1.07 19.92 0.59
C HIS A 43 0.48 19.39 1.91
N ARG A 44 0.05 18.13 1.94
CA ARG A 44 -0.55 17.49 3.12
C ARG A 44 0.05 16.10 3.34
N ARG A 45 0.10 15.70 4.61
CA ARG A 45 0.38 14.30 4.97
C ARG A 45 -0.91 13.49 4.85
N ARG A 46 -0.81 12.35 4.18
CA ARG A 46 -1.85 11.33 4.04
C ARG A 46 -1.30 10.04 4.61
N TYR A 47 -2.16 9.25 5.23
CA TYR A 47 -1.76 8.00 5.85
C TYR A 47 -2.54 6.87 5.20
N LEU A 48 -1.85 6.01 4.45
CA LEU A 48 -2.45 4.83 3.83
C LEU A 48 -2.20 3.63 4.72
N TYR A 49 -3.26 2.90 5.07
CA TYR A 49 -3.15 1.63 5.78
C TYR A 49 -3.61 0.49 4.88
N MET A 50 -2.79 -0.56 4.79
CA MET A 50 -3.02 -1.75 4.01
C MET A 50 -2.85 -2.97 4.91
N SER A 51 -3.83 -3.85 4.96
CA SER A 51 -3.81 -5.07 5.76
C SER A 51 -4.15 -6.28 4.92
N ALA A 52 -3.26 -7.26 4.99
CA ALA A 52 -3.42 -8.59 4.41
C ALA A 52 -4.05 -9.58 5.42
N ASP A 53 -4.78 -9.11 6.43
CA ASP A 53 -5.47 -10.00 7.39
C ASP A 53 -6.52 -10.88 6.70
N HIS A 54 -6.43 -12.20 6.89
CA HIS A 54 -7.28 -13.17 6.21
C HIS A 54 -8.77 -13.11 6.59
N ARG A 55 -9.12 -12.45 7.68
CA ARG A 55 -10.50 -12.28 8.16
C ARG A 55 -11.02 -10.88 7.89
N GLN A 56 -10.15 -9.87 7.96
CA GLN A 56 -10.51 -8.46 7.82
C GLN A 56 -9.49 -7.71 6.96
N PRO A 57 -9.34 -8.06 5.67
CA PRO A 57 -8.45 -7.31 4.79
C PRO A 57 -8.96 -5.87 4.65
N ARG A 58 -8.03 -4.92 4.62
CA ARG A 58 -8.35 -3.49 4.61
C ARG A 58 -7.37 -2.74 3.72
N ILE A 59 -7.87 -1.76 2.98
CA ILE A 59 -7.06 -0.73 2.33
C ILE A 59 -7.86 0.57 2.34
N HIS A 60 -7.31 1.61 2.95
CA HIS A 60 -7.97 2.91 3.06
C HIS A 60 -7.01 3.97 3.60
N LEU A 61 -7.36 5.24 3.35
CA LEU A 61 -6.73 6.36 4.02
C LEU A 61 -7.27 6.50 5.44
N VAL A 62 -6.39 6.76 6.40
CA VAL A 62 -6.77 7.05 7.78
C VAL A 62 -6.52 8.52 8.11
N PRO A 63 -7.37 9.14 8.95
CA PRO A 63 -7.23 10.57 9.29
C PRO A 63 -6.07 10.82 10.25
N ASP A 64 -5.75 9.85 11.10
CA ASP A 64 -4.75 9.97 12.14
C ASP A 64 -3.41 9.38 11.73
N LYS A 65 -2.33 9.93 12.28
CA LYS A 65 -0.99 9.40 12.06
C LYS A 65 -0.89 7.95 12.53
N LEU A 66 -0.48 7.07 11.62
CA LEU A 66 -0.23 5.66 11.90
C LEU A 66 0.93 5.51 12.90
N ARG A 67 0.83 4.48 13.75
CA ARG A 67 1.84 4.16 14.76
C ARG A 67 2.32 2.74 14.56
N ARG A 68 3.61 2.53 14.83
CA ARG A 68 4.19 1.19 14.85
C ARG A 68 3.53 0.38 15.97
N GLY A 69 2.91 -0.74 15.62
CA GLY A 69 2.29 -1.64 16.60
C GLY A 69 3.09 -2.90 16.88
N LEU A 70 4.13 -3.19 16.09
CA LEU A 70 5.00 -4.34 16.31
C LEU A 70 6.38 -3.95 16.88
N PRO A 71 6.88 -4.68 17.89
CA PRO A 71 8.24 -4.49 18.39
C PRO A 71 9.31 -4.98 17.40
N LYS A 72 8.97 -5.95 16.53
CA LYS A 72 9.85 -6.47 15.47
C LYS A 72 9.18 -6.26 14.11
N PRO A 73 9.86 -5.67 13.12
CA PRO A 73 9.30 -5.44 11.80
C PRO A 73 9.14 -6.78 11.04
N SER A 74 8.16 -6.83 10.13
CA SER A 74 8.00 -7.96 9.22
C SER A 74 9.07 -7.94 8.12
N GLN A 75 9.28 -9.08 7.44
CA GLN A 75 10.24 -9.16 6.34
C GLN A 75 9.84 -8.26 5.17
N VAL A 76 8.58 -8.35 4.73
CA VAL A 76 8.00 -7.48 3.70
C VAL A 76 8.05 -6.00 4.13
N GLY A 77 7.80 -5.69 5.40
CA GLY A 77 7.91 -4.34 5.96
C GLY A 77 9.33 -3.79 5.85
N LEU A 78 10.34 -4.58 6.21
CA LEU A 78 11.76 -4.21 6.03
C LEU A 78 12.12 -3.99 4.56
N LEU A 79 11.63 -4.84 3.66
CA LEU A 79 11.92 -4.73 2.24
C LEU A 79 11.26 -3.49 1.63
N MET A 80 10.02 -3.18 2.01
CA MET A 80 9.35 -1.93 1.62
C MET A 80 10.07 -0.71 2.18
N ARG A 81 10.54 -0.74 3.43
CA ARG A 81 11.36 0.36 3.96
C ARG A 81 12.62 0.62 3.14
N ARG A 82 13.21 -0.43 2.55
CA ARG A 82 14.38 -0.29 1.67
C ARG A 82 14.02 0.24 0.28
N LEU A 83 12.96 -0.29 -0.35
CA LEU A 83 12.69 -0.06 -1.76
C LEU A 83 11.64 1.04 -2.04
N VAL A 84 10.76 1.30 -1.07
CA VAL A 84 9.59 2.19 -1.22
C VAL A 84 9.76 3.49 -0.42
N GLU A 85 10.29 3.43 0.80
CA GLU A 85 10.49 4.62 1.64
C GLU A 85 11.41 5.64 0.96
N GLY A 86 11.00 6.91 0.97
CA GLY A 86 11.68 8.00 0.28
C GLY A 86 11.34 8.15 -1.21
N GLY A 87 10.70 7.14 -1.82
CA GLY A 87 10.25 7.12 -3.21
C GLY A 87 8.97 7.91 -3.46
N PHE A 88 8.50 7.87 -4.72
CA PHE A 88 7.30 8.57 -5.17
C PHE A 88 6.25 7.60 -5.70
N VAL A 89 5.00 7.78 -5.29
CA VAL A 89 3.86 7.06 -5.87
C VAL A 89 3.65 7.57 -7.30
N THR A 90 3.94 6.76 -8.30
CA THR A 90 3.85 7.17 -9.72
C THR A 90 2.49 6.86 -10.32
N HIS A 91 1.88 5.75 -9.92
CA HIS A 91 0.57 5.35 -10.41
C HIS A 91 -0.15 4.45 -9.40
N ILE A 92 -1.49 4.44 -9.48
CA ILE A 92 -2.35 3.53 -8.73
C ILE A 92 -3.40 3.01 -9.70
N SER A 93 -3.57 1.70 -9.76
CA SER A 93 -4.47 1.07 -10.71
C SER A 93 -5.16 -0.15 -10.13
N GLN A 94 -6.22 -0.56 -10.82
CA GLN A 94 -6.93 -1.80 -10.58
C GLN A 94 -7.00 -2.55 -11.91
N PRO A 95 -6.59 -3.82 -11.98
CA PRO A 95 -6.84 -4.65 -13.15
C PRO A 95 -8.36 -4.78 -13.40
N PRO A 96 -8.82 -4.75 -14.66
CA PRO A 96 -10.25 -4.68 -14.97
C PRO A 96 -11.07 -5.76 -14.26
N TRP A 97 -12.05 -5.33 -13.45
CA TRP A 97 -12.98 -6.19 -12.71
C TRP A 97 -12.37 -7.08 -11.62
N GLU A 98 -11.08 -6.89 -11.30
CA GLU A 98 -10.40 -7.66 -10.27
C GLU A 98 -10.43 -7.00 -8.91
N ARG A 99 -10.34 -7.80 -7.85
CA ARG A 99 -10.19 -7.29 -6.48
C ARG A 99 -8.71 -7.16 -6.12
N ILE A 100 -8.01 -6.36 -6.91
CA ILE A 100 -6.56 -6.13 -6.78
C ILE A 100 -6.31 -4.64 -6.95
N ILE A 101 -5.47 -4.06 -6.09
CA ILE A 101 -4.92 -2.72 -6.27
C ILE A 101 -3.42 -2.85 -6.50
N GLN A 102 -2.90 -2.16 -7.51
CA GLN A 102 -1.49 -2.03 -7.77
C GLN A 102 -1.06 -0.59 -7.56
N ILE A 103 -0.05 -0.38 -6.72
CA ILE A 103 0.57 0.92 -6.47
C ILE A 103 1.99 0.88 -7.02
N ASP A 104 2.27 1.67 -8.04
CA ASP A 104 3.60 1.79 -8.62
C ASP A 104 4.38 2.88 -7.91
N VAL A 105 5.63 2.58 -7.58
CA VAL A 105 6.53 3.46 -6.83
C VAL A 105 7.87 3.56 -7.52
N GLU A 106 8.34 4.78 -7.76
CA GLU A 106 9.72 5.04 -8.16
C GLU A 106 10.56 5.28 -6.90
N GLY A 107 11.35 4.27 -6.52
CA GLY A 107 12.25 4.30 -5.37
C GLY A 107 13.70 4.66 -5.75
N ALA A 108 14.55 4.84 -4.75
CA ALA A 108 15.98 5.12 -4.98
C ALA A 108 16.73 3.95 -5.66
N GLU A 109 16.25 2.72 -5.46
CA GLU A 109 16.77 1.49 -6.08
C GLU A 109 15.95 1.06 -7.32
N GLY A 110 15.22 1.99 -7.93
CA GLY A 110 14.39 1.78 -9.12
C GLY A 110 12.93 1.43 -8.84
N ALA A 111 12.15 1.34 -9.91
CA ALA A 111 10.72 1.07 -9.87
C ALA A 111 10.37 -0.27 -9.21
N VAL A 112 9.28 -0.24 -8.43
CA VAL A 112 8.63 -1.40 -7.82
C VAL A 112 7.12 -1.21 -7.84
N SER A 113 6.38 -2.31 -7.78
CA SER A 113 4.93 -2.31 -7.67
C SER A 113 4.52 -3.02 -6.39
N VAL A 114 3.61 -2.42 -5.65
CA VAL A 114 2.98 -3.02 -4.47
C VAL A 114 1.59 -3.49 -4.88
N VAL A 115 1.38 -4.80 -4.79
CA VAL A 115 0.11 -5.43 -5.18
C VAL A 115 -0.63 -5.82 -3.91
N ILE A 116 -1.87 -5.34 -3.77
CA ILE A 116 -2.75 -5.61 -2.64
C ILE A 116 -3.92 -6.43 -3.14
N GLU A 117 -4.11 -7.60 -2.53
CA GLU A 117 -5.23 -8.50 -2.81
C GLU A 117 -6.14 -8.53 -1.58
N PRO A 118 -7.11 -7.61 -1.41
CA PRO A 118 -7.87 -7.51 -0.16
C PRO A 118 -9.07 -8.47 -0.12
N MET A 119 -8.83 -9.75 -0.37
CA MET A 119 -9.87 -10.80 -0.39
C MET A 119 -9.79 -11.69 0.85
N GLU A 120 -10.91 -11.92 1.56
CA GLU A 120 -10.93 -12.85 2.69
C GLU A 120 -10.36 -14.23 2.30
N ARG A 121 -9.62 -14.86 3.24
CA ARG A 121 -8.90 -16.14 3.08
C ARG A 121 -7.77 -16.16 2.06
N ARG A 122 -7.67 -15.17 1.18
CA ARG A 122 -6.64 -15.03 0.13
C ARG A 122 -6.01 -13.64 0.16
N SER A 123 -6.07 -12.99 1.32
CA SER A 123 -5.58 -11.63 1.44
C SER A 123 -4.07 -11.62 1.36
N ASN A 124 -3.53 -10.73 0.55
CA ASN A 124 -2.09 -10.67 0.36
C ASN A 124 -1.58 -9.26 0.06
N LEU A 125 -0.31 -9.06 0.30
CA LEU A 125 0.42 -7.83 0.03
C LEU A 125 1.80 -8.23 -0.49
N LEU A 126 2.02 -7.98 -1.78
CA LEU A 126 3.18 -8.43 -2.52
C LEU A 126 4.01 -7.22 -2.96
N LEU A 127 5.33 -7.37 -2.93
CA LEU A 127 6.26 -6.44 -3.56
C LEU A 127 6.82 -7.08 -4.83
N VAL A 128 6.63 -6.41 -5.96
CA VAL A 128 6.96 -6.93 -7.29
C VAL A 128 7.92 -5.98 -8.01
N ARG A 129 8.85 -6.55 -8.78
CA ARG A 129 9.72 -5.80 -9.69
C ARG A 129 9.87 -6.59 -10.98
N ASP A 130 9.62 -5.94 -12.12
CA ASP A 130 9.75 -6.54 -13.46
C ASP A 130 9.01 -7.89 -13.60
N GLY A 131 7.84 -8.01 -12.98
CA GLY A 131 7.04 -9.24 -12.96
C GLY A 131 7.54 -10.34 -12.02
N ILE A 132 8.58 -10.08 -11.22
CA ILE A 132 9.15 -11.00 -10.23
C ILE A 132 8.70 -10.56 -8.83
N ILE A 133 8.15 -11.51 -8.06
CA ILE A 133 7.81 -11.30 -6.65
C ILE A 133 9.11 -11.27 -5.84
N LEU A 134 9.30 -10.21 -5.07
CA LEU A 134 10.43 -10.03 -4.16
C LEU A 134 10.10 -10.52 -2.75
N ASP A 135 8.86 -10.28 -2.30
CA ASP A 135 8.24 -10.77 -1.05
C ASP A 135 6.72 -10.77 -1.22
#